data_AF-R1DVR7-F1
#
_entry.id   AF-R1DVR7-F1
#
_cell.length_a   1.000
_cell.length_b   1.000
_cell.length_c   1.000
_cell.angle_alpha   90.00
_cell.angle_beta   90.00
_cell.angle_gamma   90.00
#
_symmetry.space_group_name_H-M   'P 1'
#
loop_
_entity.id
_entity.type
_entity.pdbx_description
1 polymer ?
#
loop_
_entity_poly.entity_id
_entity_poly.type
_entity_poly.pdbx_seq_one_letter_code
_entity_poly.pdbx_strand_id
1 'polypeptide(L)'
;MLCAVVVALAAFHGSAIHTSKVAPHMALDVPASAPVRTSYADLVPHKSAEQDKATNAMLLKVNQIGTISEAIAAYKLCVDQEWGVFVSHRSGETEDSFIADLTVALGTGHLKTGAPCRSERLCKYNQLLRIEEDLGSNAIFAGKDFRKSGRF
;
A
#
# COMPACT_ATOMS: atom_id res chain seq x y z
N MET A 1 20.74 -20.42 -11.57
CA MET A 1 19.47 -19.79 -11.99
C MET A 1 18.81 -19.15 -10.77
N LEU A 2 19.54 -18.23 -10.11
CA LEU A 2 19.02 -17.44 -8.99
C LEU A 2 18.43 -16.16 -9.58
N CYS A 3 17.10 -16.09 -9.72
CA CYS A 3 16.42 -14.81 -9.88
C CYS A 3 15.98 -14.36 -8.49
N ALA A 4 16.63 -13.31 -8.01
CA ALA A 4 16.51 -12.78 -6.68
C ALA A 4 15.18 -12.02 -6.54
N VAL A 5 14.34 -12.44 -5.59
CA VAL A 5 13.38 -11.55 -4.94
C VAL A 5 14.00 -11.07 -3.64
N VAL A 6 14.57 -9.89 -3.75
CA VAL A 6 14.75 -9.01 -2.60
C VAL A 6 13.69 -7.94 -2.78
N VAL A 7 12.66 -8.05 -1.95
CA VAL A 7 11.90 -6.95 -1.36
C VAL A 7 12.68 -5.64 -1.54
N ALA A 8 12.10 -4.65 -2.22
CA ALA A 8 12.72 -3.33 -2.31
C ALA A 8 12.99 -2.79 -0.89
N LEU A 9 14.23 -2.96 -0.45
CA LEU A 9 14.78 -2.32 0.74
C LEU A 9 15.01 -0.86 0.38
N ALA A 10 13.93 -0.12 0.19
CA ALA A 10 13.99 1.31 0.05
C ALA A 10 14.12 1.91 1.45
N ALA A 11 15.31 1.78 2.04
CA ALA A 11 15.79 2.71 3.05
C ALA A 11 15.95 4.07 2.36
N PHE A 12 14.85 4.79 2.16
CA PHE A 12 14.89 6.12 1.57
C PHE A 12 15.44 7.11 2.61
N HIS A 13 16.75 7.28 2.57
CA HIS A 13 17.34 8.59 2.80
C HIS A 13 16.99 9.47 1.60
N GLY A 14 16.00 10.36 1.78
CA GLY A 14 15.90 11.63 1.07
C GLY A 14 15.94 11.63 -0.46
N SER A 15 15.01 10.96 -1.14
CA SER A 15 14.65 11.35 -2.50
C SER A 15 13.14 11.63 -2.59
N ALA A 16 12.83 12.87 -2.91
CA ALA A 16 11.49 13.39 -2.97
C ALA A 16 10.71 12.69 -4.09
N ILE A 17 9.57 12.09 -3.72
CA ILE A 17 8.40 12.12 -4.60
C ILE A 17 8.23 13.60 -4.94
N HIS A 18 8.23 13.96 -6.22
CA HIS A 18 8.05 15.34 -6.67
C HIS A 18 6.66 15.81 -6.23
N THR A 19 6.56 16.27 -4.98
CA THR A 19 5.44 17.02 -4.44
C THR A 19 5.63 18.44 -4.94
N SER A 20 5.10 18.72 -6.13
CA SER A 20 5.10 20.06 -6.69
C SER A 20 4.31 20.99 -5.75
N LYS A 21 5.00 21.61 -4.79
CA LYS A 21 4.68 22.85 -4.05
C LYS A 21 3.21 23.20 -3.74
N VAL A 22 2.33 22.20 -3.62
CA VAL A 22 0.91 22.33 -3.34
C VAL A 22 0.55 21.28 -2.30
N ALA A 23 0.16 21.77 -1.12
CA ALA A 23 -0.37 21.07 0.05
C ALA A 23 0.49 19.93 0.67
N PRO A 24 0.78 19.99 1.99
CA PRO A 24 1.45 18.91 2.68
C PRO A 24 0.52 17.67 2.70
N HIS A 25 1.08 16.51 2.38
CA HIS A 25 0.55 15.20 2.78
C HIS A 25 -0.97 14.95 2.64
N MET A 26 -1.50 14.78 1.43
CA MET A 26 -2.80 14.08 1.30
C MET A 26 -2.59 12.56 1.39
N ALA A 27 -2.17 12.10 2.56
CA ALA A 27 -2.03 10.70 2.92
C ALA A 27 -3.26 10.24 3.69
N LEU A 28 -4.47 10.37 3.16
CA LEU A 28 -5.68 10.28 3.99
C LEU A 28 -5.47 11.07 5.29
N ASP A 29 -5.30 12.39 5.18
CA ASP A 29 -5.29 13.26 6.35
C ASP A 29 -6.72 13.29 6.89
N VAL A 30 -7.06 12.22 7.61
CA VAL A 30 -8.07 12.24 8.64
C VAL A 30 -7.51 13.22 9.68
N PRO A 31 -8.08 14.43 9.84
CA PRO A 31 -7.55 15.39 10.78
C PRO A 31 -7.46 14.73 12.16
N ALA A 32 -6.46 15.08 12.97
CA ALA A 32 -6.28 14.49 14.31
C ALA A 32 -7.52 14.67 15.23
N SER A 33 -8.48 15.51 14.82
CA SER A 33 -9.78 15.76 15.44
C SER A 33 -10.95 14.98 14.82
N ALA A 34 -10.74 14.18 13.77
CA ALA A 34 -11.82 13.43 13.14
C ALA A 34 -12.28 12.29 14.06
N PRO A 35 -13.58 12.00 14.11
CA PRO A 35 -14.11 10.92 14.92
C PRO A 35 -13.48 9.58 14.53
N VAL A 36 -13.31 8.70 15.51
CA VAL A 36 -12.68 7.35 15.42
C VAL A 36 -13.30 6.44 14.33
N ARG A 37 -14.41 6.86 13.72
CA ARG A 37 -14.98 6.31 12.49
C ARG A 37 -14.94 7.38 11.39
N THR A 38 -13.93 7.33 10.54
CA THR A 38 -14.00 7.98 9.23
C THR A 38 -14.84 7.07 8.33
N SER A 39 -15.91 7.59 7.74
CA SER A 39 -16.82 6.75 6.94
C SER A 39 -16.15 6.37 5.62
N TYR A 40 -16.59 5.26 5.01
CA TYR A 40 -16.14 4.83 3.68
C TYR A 40 -16.10 5.96 2.64
N ALA A 41 -17.04 6.91 2.71
CA ALA A 41 -17.15 8.05 1.80
C ALA A 41 -16.03 9.09 1.93
N ASP A 42 -15.33 9.14 3.08
CA ASP A 42 -14.29 10.12 3.39
C ASP A 42 -12.88 9.61 3.06
N LEU A 43 -12.74 8.31 2.74
CA LEU A 43 -11.47 7.64 2.48
C LEU A 43 -11.27 7.26 1.00
N VAL A 44 -12.30 7.46 0.16
CA VAL A 44 -12.18 7.39 -1.30
C VAL A 44 -11.30 8.55 -1.78
N PRO A 45 -10.59 8.45 -2.92
CA PRO A 45 -10.20 9.64 -3.69
C PRO A 45 -11.33 10.66 -3.67
N HIS A 46 -11.18 11.71 -2.85
CA HIS A 46 -12.18 12.75 -2.81
C HIS A 46 -12.34 13.28 -4.23
N LYS A 47 -13.58 13.54 -4.67
CA LYS A 47 -13.83 14.18 -5.97
C LYS A 47 -12.97 15.43 -6.17
N SER A 48 -12.58 16.12 -5.09
CA SER A 48 -11.62 17.22 -5.12
C SER A 48 -10.19 16.80 -5.50
N ALA A 49 -9.66 15.69 -4.98
CA ALA A 49 -8.32 15.21 -5.32
C ALA A 49 -8.22 14.79 -6.81
N GLU A 50 -9.30 14.26 -7.37
CA GLU A 50 -9.41 13.94 -8.80
C GLU A 50 -9.50 15.23 -9.65
N GLN A 51 -10.33 16.20 -9.22
CA GLN A 51 -10.48 17.50 -9.89
C GLN A 51 -9.19 18.31 -9.91
N ASP A 52 -8.44 18.28 -8.81
CA ASP A 52 -7.20 19.04 -8.66
C ASP A 52 -5.95 18.25 -9.15
N LYS A 53 -6.12 16.99 -9.56
CA LYS A 53 -5.03 16.05 -9.87
C LYS A 53 -3.94 16.03 -8.78
N ALA A 54 -4.36 16.08 -7.52
CA ALA A 54 -3.47 16.30 -6.39
C ALA A 54 -2.59 15.07 -6.07
N THR A 55 -3.03 13.87 -6.46
CA THR A 55 -2.29 12.61 -6.24
C THR A 55 -2.55 11.62 -7.37
N ASN A 56 -1.72 10.59 -7.45
CA ASN A 56 -1.81 9.48 -8.41
C ASN A 56 -1.67 8.11 -7.73
N ALA A 57 -1.72 8.08 -6.39
CA ALA A 57 -1.65 6.86 -5.63
C ALA A 57 -2.34 6.99 -4.26
N MET A 58 -2.89 5.88 -3.78
CA MET A 58 -3.47 5.73 -2.45
C MET A 58 -2.55 4.90 -1.54
N LEU A 59 -2.38 5.34 -0.30
CA LEU A 59 -1.75 4.57 0.76
C LEU A 59 -2.82 3.82 1.57
N LEU A 60 -3.03 2.54 1.30
CA LEU A 60 -4.06 1.72 1.92
C LEU A 60 -3.63 1.26 3.32
N LYS A 61 -4.33 1.73 4.35
CA LYS A 61 -4.22 1.26 5.73
C LYS A 61 -5.56 0.67 6.15
N VAL A 62 -5.64 -0.66 6.17
CA VAL A 62 -6.89 -1.40 6.41
C VAL A 62 -7.58 -0.99 7.72
N ASN A 63 -6.80 -0.69 8.75
CA ASN A 63 -7.36 -0.29 10.04
C ASN A 63 -7.87 1.17 10.11
N GLN A 64 -7.60 2.00 9.09
CA GLN A 64 -8.22 3.32 8.98
C GLN A 64 -9.62 3.24 8.37
N ILE A 65 -9.83 2.29 7.46
CA ILE A 65 -11.12 2.11 6.77
C ILE A 65 -12.09 1.22 7.55
N GLY A 66 -11.57 0.29 8.36
CA GLY A 66 -12.34 -0.47 9.34
C GLY A 66 -12.63 -1.90 8.92
N THR A 67 -13.07 -2.14 7.68
CA THR A 67 -13.36 -3.51 7.20
C THR A 67 -12.59 -3.90 5.93
N ILE A 68 -12.43 -5.21 5.72
CA ILE A 68 -11.78 -5.76 4.52
C ILE A 68 -12.60 -5.46 3.26
N SER A 69 -13.93 -5.58 3.34
CA SER A 69 -14.82 -5.30 2.22
C SER A 69 -14.70 -3.86 1.74
N GLU A 70 -14.62 -2.92 2.68
CA GLU A 70 -14.39 -1.51 2.37
C GLU A 70 -12.97 -1.28 1.82
N ALA A 71 -11.94 -1.92 2.38
CA ALA A 71 -10.58 -1.83 1.84
C ALA A 71 -10.49 -2.28 0.38
N ILE A 72 -11.16 -3.38 0.03
CA ILE A 72 -11.24 -3.90 -1.35
C ILE A 72 -12.02 -2.94 -2.25
N ALA A 73 -13.10 -2.35 -1.76
CA ALA A 73 -13.90 -1.43 -2.55
C ALA A 73 -13.14 -0.11 -2.83
N ALA A 74 -12.39 0.42 -1.85
CA ALA A 74 -11.51 1.57 -2.05
C ALA A 74 -10.35 1.27 -3.02
N TYR A 75 -9.78 0.06 -2.94
CA TYR A 75 -8.79 -0.42 -3.89
C TYR A 75 -9.32 -0.41 -5.33
N LYS A 76 -10.52 -0.98 -5.56
CA LYS A 76 -11.14 -1.03 -6.90
C LYS A 76 -11.34 0.36 -7.49
N LEU A 77 -11.83 1.32 -6.68
CA LEU A 77 -12.00 2.70 -7.11
C LEU A 77 -10.68 3.34 -7.57
N CYS A 78 -9.57 3.06 -6.88
CA CYS A 78 -8.26 3.56 -7.29
C CYS A 78 -7.80 2.91 -8.61
N VAL A 79 -7.99 1.60 -8.78
CA VAL A 79 -7.62 0.89 -10.02
C VAL A 79 -8.41 1.39 -11.22
N ASP A 80 -9.72 1.63 -11.05
CA ASP A 80 -10.60 2.18 -12.10
C ASP A 80 -10.15 3.58 -12.54
N GLN A 81 -9.49 4.33 -11.65
CA GLN A 81 -8.90 5.65 -11.92
C GLN A 81 -7.42 5.58 -12.37
N GLU A 82 -6.87 4.39 -12.60
CA GLU A 82 -5.46 4.14 -12.90
C GLU A 82 -4.48 4.66 -11.83
N TRP A 83 -4.93 4.78 -10.59
CA TRP A 83 -4.07 5.14 -9.46
C TRP A 83 -3.31 3.94 -8.93
N GLY A 84 -2.09 4.18 -8.48
CA GLY A 84 -1.33 3.16 -7.75
C GLY A 84 -1.91 2.96 -6.34
N VAL A 85 -1.84 1.74 -5.83
CA VAL A 85 -2.24 1.43 -4.46
C VAL A 85 -1.08 0.83 -3.70
N PHE A 86 -0.81 1.38 -2.51
CA PHE A 86 0.32 1.04 -1.68
C PHE A 86 -0.21 0.52 -0.37
N VAL A 87 -0.13 -0.78 -0.11
CA VAL A 87 -0.52 -1.33 1.20
C VAL A 87 0.51 -0.86 2.23
N SER A 88 0.06 -0.45 3.41
CA SER A 88 0.93 0.11 4.44
C SER A 88 0.66 -0.47 5.81
N HIS A 89 1.74 -0.68 6.55
CA HIS A 89 1.70 -0.94 7.98
C HIS A 89 1.18 0.27 8.79
N ARG A 90 1.14 0.09 10.12
CA ARG A 90 1.11 1.17 11.11
C ARG A 90 2.41 1.28 11.92
N SER A 91 2.56 2.36 12.67
CA SER A 91 3.71 2.55 13.57
C SER A 91 3.72 1.57 14.73
N GLY A 92 2.55 1.22 15.27
CA GLY A 92 2.35 0.07 16.16
C GLY A 92 1.84 -1.11 15.35
N GLU A 93 2.68 -2.12 15.13
CA GLU A 93 2.35 -3.36 14.43
C GLU A 93 2.40 -4.56 15.38
N THR A 94 1.79 -5.65 14.96
CA THR A 94 1.83 -6.95 15.64
C THR A 94 2.57 -7.98 14.79
N GLU A 95 2.73 -9.21 15.28
CA GLU A 95 3.30 -10.32 14.50
C GLU A 95 2.37 -10.82 13.38
N ASP A 96 1.16 -10.27 13.25
CA ASP A 96 0.22 -10.62 12.19
C ASP A 96 0.77 -10.21 10.81
N SER A 97 0.87 -11.15 9.87
CA SER A 97 1.37 -10.93 8.52
C SER A 97 0.28 -10.60 7.49
N PHE A 98 -0.98 -10.46 7.88
CA PHE A 98 -2.15 -10.30 7.00
C PHE A 98 -1.96 -9.33 5.82
N ILE A 99 -1.31 -8.19 6.06
CA ILE A 99 -1.09 -7.18 5.00
C ILE A 99 -0.16 -7.65 3.88
N ALA A 100 0.69 -8.66 4.12
CA ALA A 100 1.49 -9.30 3.08
C ALA A 100 0.60 -10.06 2.10
N ASP A 101 -0.25 -10.96 2.61
CA ASP A 101 -1.22 -11.72 1.84
C ASP A 101 -2.20 -10.79 1.11
N LEU A 102 -2.68 -9.74 1.78
CA LEU A 102 -3.56 -8.75 1.17
C LEU A 102 -2.88 -8.02 -0.01
N THR A 103 -1.60 -7.70 0.09
CA THR A 103 -0.85 -7.02 -0.98
C THR A 103 -0.79 -7.89 -2.23
N VAL A 104 -0.50 -9.19 -2.05
CA VAL A 104 -0.42 -10.15 -3.16
C VAL A 104 -1.81 -10.42 -3.73
N ALA A 105 -2.80 -10.67 -2.88
CA ALA A 105 -4.17 -10.97 -3.32
C ALA A 105 -4.83 -9.82 -4.09
N LEU A 106 -4.54 -8.56 -3.71
CA LEU A 106 -5.00 -7.40 -4.45
C LEU A 106 -4.15 -7.12 -5.70
N GLY A 107 -2.95 -7.68 -5.84
CA GLY A 107 -2.05 -7.37 -6.96
C GLY A 107 -1.64 -5.89 -6.94
N THR A 108 -1.40 -5.30 -5.76
CA THR A 108 -1.08 -3.87 -5.66
C THR A 108 0.32 -3.54 -6.21
N GLY A 109 1.24 -4.50 -6.13
CA GLY A 109 2.63 -4.37 -6.56
C GLY A 109 3.57 -3.71 -5.55
N HIS A 110 3.05 -3.20 -4.41
CA HIS A 110 3.88 -2.51 -3.43
C HIS A 110 3.33 -2.59 -1.99
N LEU A 111 4.19 -3.00 -1.05
CA LEU A 111 3.94 -3.04 0.40
C LEU A 111 4.97 -2.20 1.16
N LYS A 112 4.49 -1.23 1.92
CA LYS A 112 5.29 -0.45 2.88
C LYS A 112 5.17 -1.06 4.28
N THR A 113 6.11 -1.93 4.65
CA THR A 113 6.10 -2.61 5.95
C THR A 113 7.31 -2.34 6.86
N GLY A 114 8.10 -1.29 6.59
CA GLY A 114 9.10 -0.75 7.54
C GLY A 114 10.54 -1.07 7.17
N ALA A 115 11.45 -1.02 8.14
CA ALA A 115 12.82 -1.46 7.95
C ALA A 115 12.89 -3.00 8.12
N PRO A 116 13.93 -3.68 7.58
CA PRO A 116 14.13 -5.11 7.75
C PRO A 116 14.69 -5.43 9.14
N CYS A 117 14.04 -4.90 10.17
CA CYS A 117 14.41 -5.08 11.56
C CYS A 117 13.13 -5.06 12.39
N ARG A 118 13.20 -5.68 13.58
CA ARG A 118 12.07 -5.92 14.49
C ARG A 118 11.06 -6.92 13.91
N SER A 119 10.70 -7.90 14.73
CA SER A 119 9.97 -9.10 14.28
C SER A 119 8.60 -8.77 13.68
N GLU A 120 7.90 -7.77 14.20
CA GLU A 120 6.60 -7.33 13.69
C GLU A 120 6.64 -6.75 12.27
N ARG A 121 7.86 -6.44 11.77
CA ARG A 121 8.11 -6.02 10.39
C ARG A 121 8.57 -7.20 9.55
N LEU A 122 9.51 -7.97 10.09
CA LEU A 122 10.07 -9.16 9.45
C LEU A 122 9.02 -10.22 9.15
N CYS A 123 8.00 -10.39 9.98
CA CYS A 123 6.95 -11.37 9.75
C CYS A 123 6.22 -11.16 8.41
N LYS A 124 6.00 -9.91 7.98
CA LYS A 124 5.42 -9.58 6.66
C LYS A 124 6.37 -9.89 5.51
N TYR A 125 7.66 -9.56 5.66
CA TYR A 125 8.67 -9.86 4.64
C TYR A 125 8.84 -11.36 4.45
N ASN A 126 8.93 -12.10 5.55
CA ASN A 126 9.05 -13.56 5.52
C ASN A 126 7.80 -14.20 4.92
N GLN A 127 6.61 -13.64 5.18
CA GLN A 127 5.38 -14.12 4.56
C GLN A 127 5.38 -13.91 3.04
N LEU A 128 5.87 -12.77 2.54
CA LEU A 128 6.03 -12.57 1.10
C LEU A 128 6.96 -13.59 0.46
N LEU A 129 8.07 -13.95 1.12
CA LEU A 129 8.99 -14.98 0.62
C LEU A 129 8.33 -16.37 0.55
N ARG A 130 7.50 -16.72 1.55
CA ARG A 130 6.73 -17.98 1.52
C ARG A 130 5.70 -18.00 0.40
N ILE A 131 4.95 -16.90 0.23
CA ILE A 131 3.95 -16.78 -0.85
C ILE A 131 4.63 -16.88 -2.21
N GLU A 132 5.80 -16.28 -2.38
CA GLU A 132 6.59 -16.40 -3.60
C GLU A 132 7.00 -17.85 -3.87
N GLU A 133 7.52 -18.55 -2.85
CA GLU A 133 7.88 -19.97 -2.94
C GLU A 133 6.67 -20.83 -3.33
N ASP A 134 5.51 -20.59 -2.71
CA ASP A 134 4.27 -21.32 -2.97
C ASP A 134 3.72 -21.09 -4.38
N LEU A 135 3.79 -19.85 -4.88
CA LEU A 135 3.31 -19.50 -6.22
C LEU A 135 4.29 -19.92 -7.32
N GLY A 136 5.58 -19.96 -7.03
CA GLY A 136 6.64 -20.34 -7.97
C GLY A 136 6.55 -19.54 -9.28
N SER A 137 6.45 -20.23 -10.41
CA SER A 137 6.36 -19.60 -11.73
C SER A 137 5.06 -18.85 -12.02
N ASN A 138 4.06 -18.95 -11.13
CA ASN A 138 2.77 -18.27 -11.29
C ASN A 138 2.77 -16.84 -10.69
N ALA A 139 3.87 -16.41 -10.07
CA ALA A 139 4.02 -15.06 -9.54
C ALA A 139 4.89 -14.19 -10.45
N ILE A 140 4.58 -12.88 -10.51
CA ILE A 140 5.37 -11.88 -11.21
C ILE A 140 5.81 -10.80 -10.21
N PHE A 141 7.10 -10.50 -10.18
CA PHE A 141 7.61 -9.37 -9.42
C PHE A 141 7.32 -8.04 -10.14
N ALA A 142 6.62 -7.12 -9.47
CA ALA A 142 6.19 -5.86 -10.07
C ALA A 142 7.32 -4.94 -10.55
N GLY A 143 8.50 -4.96 -9.90
CA GLY A 143 9.69 -4.25 -10.34
C GLY A 143 9.47 -2.75 -10.60
N LYS A 144 9.86 -2.27 -11.79
CA LYS A 144 9.70 -0.86 -12.19
C LYS A 144 8.22 -0.46 -12.37
N ASP A 145 7.34 -1.43 -12.53
CA ASP A 145 5.91 -1.23 -12.75
C ASP A 145 5.09 -1.21 -11.45
N PHE A 146 5.72 -1.15 -10.27
CA PHE A 146 5.08 -1.18 -8.94
C PHE A 146 3.89 -0.22 -8.72
N ARG A 147 3.71 0.78 -9.58
CA ARG A 147 2.57 1.73 -9.52
C ARG A 147 1.33 1.25 -10.26
N LYS A 148 1.43 0.23 -11.12
CA LYS A 148 0.33 -0.28 -11.95
C LYS A 148 -0.46 -1.36 -11.20
N SER A 149 -1.22 -0.95 -10.19
CA SER A 149 -2.01 -1.89 -9.40
C SER A 149 -3.09 -2.61 -10.25
N GLY A 150 -3.39 -3.86 -9.90
CA GLY A 150 -4.40 -4.69 -10.58
C GLY A 150 -3.91 -5.38 -11.85
N ARG A 151 -2.60 -5.42 -12.08
CA ARG A 151 -1.98 -6.00 -13.30
C ARG A 151 -1.01 -7.15 -13.03
N PHE A 152 -0.90 -7.61 -11.78
CA PHE A 152 0.06 -8.62 -11.33
C PHE A 152 -0.67 -9.83 -10.77
#